data_AF-A0A8T7GX82-F1
#
_entry.id   AF-A0A8T7GX82-F1
#
_cell.length_a   1.000
_cell.length_b   1.000
_cell.length_c   1.000
_cell.angle_alpha   90.00
_cell.angle_beta   90.00
_cell.angle_gamma   90.00
#
_symmetry.space_group_name_H-M   'P 1'
#
loop_
_entity.id
_entity.type
_entity.pdbx_description
1 polymer ?
#
loop_
_entity_poly.entity_id
_entity_poly.type
_entity_poly.pdbx_seq_one_letter_code
_entity_poly.pdbx_strand_id
1 'polypeptide(L)'
;MDLVTLIKTFIDKAVVISWFLFLLTWIIGWAIKGSPIPIGKARRVGQGLIEDAVWGAFWIAVGSSIFWLIYYIASLLSTSFPQPPKPQLPS
;
A
#
# COMPACT_ATOMS: atom_id res chain seq x y z
N MET A 1 12.30 -6.16 -19.61
CA MET A 1 11.39 -5.67 -18.55
C MET A 1 10.86 -4.34 -19.03
N ASP A 2 9.55 -4.24 -19.24
CA ASP A 2 8.92 -2.98 -19.65
C ASP A 2 8.94 -1.97 -18.48
N LEU A 3 9.08 -0.68 -18.78
CA LEU A 3 9.16 0.41 -17.79
C LEU A 3 7.91 0.43 -16.90
N VAL A 4 6.75 0.14 -17.49
CA VAL A 4 5.47 0.05 -16.79
C VAL A 4 5.49 -1.07 -15.75
N THR A 5 5.98 -2.25 -16.12
CA THR A 5 6.10 -3.40 -15.22
C THR A 5 7.07 -3.14 -14.06
N LEU A 6 8.16 -2.40 -14.33
CA LEU A 6 9.11 -1.98 -13.30
C LEU A 6 8.44 -1.09 -12.26
N ILE A 7 7.79 -0.01 -12.70
CA ILE A 7 7.12 0.96 -11.82
C ILE A 7 6.03 0.27 -10.99
N LYS A 8 5.21 -0.58 -11.60
CA LYS A 8 4.18 -1.35 -10.88
C LYS A 8 4.79 -2.22 -9.78
N THR A 9 5.89 -2.91 -10.09
CA THR A 9 6.58 -3.78 -9.11
C THR A 9 7.13 -2.99 -7.94
N PHE A 10 7.69 -1.78 -8.18
CA PHE A 10 8.16 -0.92 -7.10
C PHE A 10 7.03 -0.42 -6.21
N ILE A 11 5.91 -0.01 -6.80
CA ILE A 11 4.72 0.46 -6.06
C ILE A 11 4.16 -0.68 -5.21
N ASP A 12 3.96 -1.86 -5.80
CA ASP A 12 3.46 -3.03 -5.08
C ASP A 12 4.36 -3.37 -3.88
N LYS A 13 5.69 -3.37 -4.08
CA LYS A 13 6.65 -3.62 -2.99
C LYS A 13 6.62 -2.53 -1.92
N ALA A 14 6.54 -1.26 -2.31
CA ALA A 14 6.47 -0.15 -1.37
C ALA A 14 5.22 -0.27 -0.47
N VAL A 15 4.05 -0.54 -1.07
CA VAL A 15 2.80 -0.74 -0.33
C VAL A 15 2.93 -1.88 0.68
N VAL A 16 3.50 -3.02 0.28
CA VAL A 16 3.71 -4.17 1.18
C VAL A 16 4.62 -3.81 2.35
N ILE A 17 5.75 -3.13 2.09
CA ILE A 17 6.69 -2.70 3.14
C ILE A 17 6.02 -1.72 4.09
N SER A 18 5.23 -0.78 3.58
CA SER A 18 4.51 0.20 4.40
C SER A 18 3.46 -0.46 5.30
N TRP A 19 2.70 -1.45 4.80
CA TRP A 19 1.78 -2.24 5.62
C TRP A 19 2.51 -3.03 6.71
N PHE A 20 3.69 -3.56 6.41
CA PHE A 20 4.50 -4.28 7.39
C PHE A 20 5.01 -3.36 8.51
N LEU A 21 5.51 -2.17 8.16
CA LEU A 21 5.93 -1.14 9.12
C LEU A 21 4.78 -0.66 9.99
N PHE A 22 3.59 -0.48 9.41
CA PHE A 22 2.38 -0.19 10.15
C PHE A 22 2.09 -1.26 11.21
N LEU A 23 2.03 -2.55 10.81
CA LEU A 23 1.74 -3.64 11.74
C LEU A 23 2.79 -3.75 12.84
N LEU A 24 4.07 -3.58 12.49
CA LEU A 24 5.17 -3.60 13.46
C LEU A 24 4.99 -2.49 14.50
N THR A 25 4.76 -1.26 14.05
CA THR A 25 4.57 -0.09 14.93
C THR A 25 3.32 -0.25 15.78
N TRP A 26 2.23 -0.79 15.21
CA TRP A 26 0.99 -1.08 15.89
C TRP A 26 1.16 -2.09 17.03
N ILE A 27 1.82 -3.22 16.75
CA ILE A 27 2.10 -4.26 17.74
C ILE A 27 2.97 -3.70 18.87
N ILE A 28 4.02 -2.93 18.55
CA ILE A 28 4.90 -2.30 19.53
C ILE A 28 4.12 -1.30 20.40
N GLY A 29 3.29 -0.46 19.79
CA GLY A 29 2.46 0.51 20.51
C GLY A 29 1.52 -0.15 21.51
N TRP A 30 0.87 -1.26 21.12
CA TRP A 30 0.05 -2.07 22.02
C TRP A 30 0.86 -2.80 23.08
N ALA A 31 2.04 -3.32 22.76
CA ALA A 31 2.92 -3.97 23.72
C ALA A 31 3.37 -3.00 24.84
N ILE A 32 3.70 -1.76 24.48
CA ILE A 32 4.09 -0.72 25.44
C ILE A 32 2.89 -0.28 26.28
N LYS A 33 1.75 0.02 25.64
CA LYS A 33 0.52 0.48 26.32
C LYS A 33 -0.10 -0.59 27.21
N GLY A 34 -0.05 -1.85 26.78
CA GLY A 34 -0.62 -3.00 27.47
C GLY A 34 0.25 -3.56 28.58
N SER A 35 1.51 -3.12 28.70
CA SER A 35 2.36 -3.59 29.80
C SER A 35 1.83 -3.09 31.15
N PRO A 36 1.82 -3.93 32.20
CA PRO A 36 1.35 -3.58 33.55
C PRO A 36 2.37 -2.70 34.31
N ILE A 37 3.08 -1.83 33.59
CA ILE A 37 4.16 -1.01 34.14
C ILE A 37 3.58 0.37 34.51
N PRO A 38 3.71 0.81 35.78
CA PRO A 38 3.12 2.06 36.29
C PRO A 38 3.94 3.30 35.88
N ILE A 39 4.40 3.35 34.62
CA ILE A 39 5.09 4.50 34.06
C ILE A 39 4.09 5.24 33.17
N GLY A 40 3.44 6.27 33.72
CA GLY A 40 2.49 7.10 32.96
C GLY A 40 3.05 7.67 31.65
N LYS A 41 4.37 7.87 31.58
CA LYS A 41 5.08 8.27 30.35
C LYS A 41 5.13 7.17 29.28
N ALA A 42 5.32 5.90 29.66
CA ALA A 42 5.36 4.78 28.71
C ALA A 42 4.01 4.58 28.03
N ARG A 43 2.91 4.70 28.79
CA ARG A 43 1.56 4.62 28.24
C ARG A 43 1.26 5.73 27.21
N ARG A 44 1.80 6.95 27.43
CA ARG A 44 1.69 8.07 26.46
C ARG A 44 2.50 7.80 25.18
N VAL A 45 3.71 7.26 25.30
CA VAL A 45 4.53 6.88 24.14
C VAL A 45 3.84 5.78 23.32
N GLY A 46 3.34 4.74 23.98
CA GLY A 46 2.57 3.69 23.30
C GLY A 46 1.33 4.22 22.59
N GLN A 47 0.61 5.16 23.20
CA GLN A 47 -0.55 5.81 22.56
C GLN A 47 -0.13 6.64 21.32
N GLY A 48 0.95 7.43 21.42
CA GLY A 48 1.46 8.20 20.27
C GLY A 48 1.88 7.30 19.11
N LEU A 49 2.57 6.18 19.38
CA LEU A 49 2.94 5.21 18.35
C LEU A 49 1.74 4.58 17.66
N ILE A 50 0.67 4.28 18.42
CA ILE A 50 -0.57 3.75 17.85
C ILE A 50 -1.22 4.80 16.95
N GLU A 51 -1.30 6.06 17.40
CA GLU A 51 -1.89 7.17 16.65
C GLU A 51 -1.14 7.43 15.33
N ASP A 52 0.19 7.52 15.40
CA ASP A 52 1.06 7.69 14.23
C ASP A 52 0.91 6.50 13.27
N ALA A 53 0.78 5.28 13.79
CA ALA A 53 0.52 4.10 12.98
C ALA A 53 -0.85 4.17 12.28
N VAL A 54 -1.93 4.61 12.94
CA VAL A 54 -3.25 4.81 12.28
C VAL A 54 -3.13 5.81 11.16
N TRP A 55 -2.48 6.95 11.40
CA TRP A 55 -2.29 7.98 10.39
C TRP A 55 -1.48 7.45 9.20
N GLY A 56 -0.42 6.69 9.46
CA GLY A 56 0.36 6.01 8.43
C GLY A 56 -0.50 5.06 7.59
N ALA A 57 -1.27 4.17 8.22
CA ALA A 57 -2.17 3.24 7.53
C ALA A 57 -3.24 3.97 6.71
N PHE A 58 -3.80 5.05 7.25
CA PHE A 58 -4.77 5.88 6.56
C PHE A 58 -4.19 6.43 5.25
N TRP A 59 -2.98 7.02 5.30
CA TRP A 59 -2.33 7.54 4.10
C TRP A 59 -1.97 6.45 3.09
N ILE A 60 -1.53 5.27 3.56
CA ILE A 60 -1.25 4.12 2.68
C ILE A 60 -2.53 3.67 1.96
N ALA A 61 -3.65 3.57 2.69
CA ALA A 61 -4.94 3.17 2.12
C ALA A 61 -5.48 4.19 1.12
N VAL A 62 -5.34 5.49 1.40
CA VAL A 62 -5.72 6.56 0.48
C VAL A 62 -4.85 6.51 -0.78
N GLY A 63 -3.53 6.39 -0.61
CA GLY A 63 -2.59 6.31 -1.73
C GLY A 63 -2.84 5.11 -2.64
N SER A 64 -3.09 3.93 -2.07
CA SER A 64 -3.42 2.72 -2.85
C SER A 64 -4.75 2.84 -3.57
N SER A 65 -5.75 3.47 -2.95
CA SER A 65 -7.06 3.73 -3.56
C SER A 65 -6.96 4.67 -4.77
N ILE A 66 -6.19 5.75 -4.65
CA ILE A 66 -5.95 6.69 -5.76
C ILE A 66 -5.23 5.99 -6.91
N PHE A 67 -4.19 5.20 -6.61
CA PHE A 67 -3.46 4.46 -7.63
C PHE A 67 -4.36 3.46 -8.37
N TRP A 68 -5.21 2.74 -7.64
CA TRP A 68 -6.20 1.84 -8.23
C TRP A 68 -7.20 2.57 -9.12
N LEU A 69 -7.69 3.74 -8.71
CA LEU A 69 -8.60 4.57 -9.51
C LEU A 69 -7.95 5.01 -10.83
N ILE A 70 -6.69 5.47 -10.79
CA ILE A 70 -5.95 5.87 -11.99
C ILE A 70 -5.78 4.67 -12.94
N TYR A 71 -5.40 3.50 -12.39
CA TYR A 71 -5.27 2.28 -13.17
C TYR A 71 -6.59 1.87 -13.83
N TYR A 72 -7.69 1.96 -13.09
CA TYR A 72 -9.02 1.67 -13.61
C TYR A 72 -9.38 2.58 -14.79
N ILE A 73 -9.21 3.89 -14.64
CA ILE A 73 -9.48 4.86 -15.73
C ILE A 73 -8.59 4.57 -16.95
N ALA A 74 -7.29 4.32 -16.75
CA ALA A 74 -6.38 4.00 -17.83
C ALA A 74 -6.78 2.72 -18.61
N SER A 75 -7.27 1.71 -17.90
CA SER A 75 -7.75 0.46 -18.51
C SER A 75 -9.01 0.63 -19.35
N LEU A 76 -9.92 1.52 -18.96
CA LEU A 76 -11.09 1.86 -19.78
C LEU A 76 -10.66 2.48 -21.12
N LEU A 77 -9.69 3.39 -21.09
CA LEU A 77 -9.19 4.05 -22.30
C LEU A 77 -8.46 3.09 -23.25
N SER A 78 -7.70 2.12 -22.73
CA SER A 78 -6.90 1.20 -23.56
C SER A 78 -7.73 0.15 -24.31
N THR A 79 -8.92 -0.20 -23.82
CA THR A 79 -9.83 -1.15 -24.51
C THR A 79 -10.45 -0.61 -25.80
N SER A 80 -10.31 0.68 -26.09
CA SER A 80 -10.94 1.34 -27.25
C SER A 80 -10.25 1.03 -28.60
N PHE A 81 -9.11 0.33 -28.60
CA PHE A 81 -8.41 -0.05 -29.83
C PHE A 81 -8.46 -1.57 -30.03
N PRO A 82 -9.35 -2.10 -30.89
CA PRO A 82 -9.31 -3.51 -31.24
C PRO A 82 -7.97 -3.84 -31.88
N GLN A 83 -7.34 -4.94 -31.43
CA GLN A 83 -6.09 -5.41 -32.00
C GLN A 83 -6.31 -5.77 -33.48
N PRO A 84 -5.48 -5.29 -34.42
CA PRO A 84 -5.65 -5.64 -35.83
C PRO A 84 -5.57 -7.15 -36.00
N PRO A 85 -6.42 -7.75 -36.86
CA PRO A 85 -6.42 -9.19 -37.12
C PRO A 85 -5.01 -9.69 -37.46
N LYS A 86 -4.53 -10.70 -36.74
CA LYS A 86 -3.24 -11.33 -37.03
C LYS A 86 -3.33 -12.00 -38.42
N PRO A 87 -2.41 -11.74 -39.36
CA PRO A 87 -2.39 -12.44 -40.64
C PRO A 87 -2.28 -13.95 -40.39
N GLN A 88 -3.25 -14.72 -40.87
CA GLN A 88 -3.16 -16.18 -40.89
C GLN A 88 -2.16 -16.56 -41.98
N LEU A 89 -0.97 -17.04 -41.60
CA LEU A 89 -0.05 -17.63 -42.57
C LEU A 89 -0.65 -18.96 -43.06
N PRO A 90 -0.74 -19.19 -44.38
CA PRO A 90 -1.11 -20.51 -44.91
C PRO A 90 -0.05 -21.54 -44.49
N SER A 91 -0.55 -22.68 -43.99
CA SER A 91 0.21 -23.88 -43.57
C SER A 91 0.92 -24.57 -44.72
#